data_AF-A0A9E4EW26-F1
#
_entry.id   AF-A0A9E4EW26-F1
#
_cell.length_a   1.000
_cell.length_b   1.000
_cell.length_c   1.000
_cell.angle_alpha   90.00
_cell.angle_beta   90.00
_cell.angle_gamma   90.00
#
_symmetry.space_group_name_H-M   'P 1'
#
loop_
_entity.id
_entity.type
_entity.pdbx_description
1 polymer ?
#
loop_
_entity_poly.entity_id
_entity_poly.type
_entity_poly.pdbx_seq_one_letter_code
_entity_poly.pdbx_strand_id
1 'polypeptide(L)'
;MRCQDHTIPRPPNYERHRDQQPYTLTLEYARGLRTYRFFETAGDLPGSFWAYRRLLCADQFAEGQVLGDVALINWQGNDYTGGTLIDVPPAEQAQQIAAAKDLSLGLLYWLQTEVPRDDGGRGYPELRLRPDIMGTADGFSQYPYIRESRR
;
A
#
# COMPACT_ATOMS: atom_id res chain seq x y z
N MET A 1 -3.87 15.56 17.60
CA MET A 1 -3.74 15.34 16.15
C MET A 1 -5.01 15.89 15.48
N ARG A 2 -4.93 16.96 14.68
CA ARG A 2 -6.11 17.43 13.93
C ARG A 2 -6.42 16.37 12.88
N CYS A 3 -7.64 15.82 12.87
CA CYS A 3 -8.09 14.87 11.86
C CYS A 3 -8.04 15.54 10.48
N GLN A 4 -6.92 15.37 9.77
CA GLN A 4 -6.80 15.77 8.38
C GLN A 4 -7.35 14.63 7.53
N ASP A 5 -8.25 14.98 6.61
CA ASP A 5 -8.73 14.06 5.58
C ASP A 5 -7.86 14.24 4.34
N HIS A 6 -7.20 13.16 3.94
CA HIS A 6 -6.32 13.08 2.79
C HIS A 6 -6.85 12.10 1.73
N THR A 7 -8.14 11.73 1.83
CA THR A 7 -8.79 10.80 0.91
C THR A 7 -8.64 11.28 -0.52
N ILE A 8 -8.05 10.45 -1.37
CA ILE A 8 -7.90 10.76 -2.79
C ILE A 8 -9.25 10.58 -3.52
N PRO A 9 -9.47 11.25 -4.66
CA PRO A 9 -10.58 10.91 -5.54
C PRO A 9 -10.52 9.42 -5.91
N ARG A 10 -11.69 8.80 -6.06
CA ARG A 10 -11.77 7.39 -6.47
C ARG A 10 -11.00 7.18 -7.79
N PRO A 11 -10.02 6.25 -7.84
CA PRO A 11 -9.27 5.99 -9.05
C PRO A 11 -10.15 5.45 -10.20
N PRO A 12 -9.87 5.81 -11.47
CA PRO A 12 -10.74 5.45 -12.61
C PRO A 12 -10.96 3.94 -12.81
N ASN A 13 -9.96 3.10 -12.50
CA ASN A 13 -10.08 1.65 -12.63
C ASN A 13 -10.30 0.94 -11.29
N TYR A 14 -10.73 1.66 -10.24
CA TYR A 14 -10.86 1.11 -8.89
C TYR A 14 -11.73 -0.15 -8.85
N GLU A 15 -12.93 -0.09 -9.43
CA GLU A 15 -13.86 -1.22 -9.45
C GLU A 15 -13.26 -2.42 -10.19
N ARG A 16 -12.62 -2.18 -11.35
CA ARG A 16 -11.93 -3.24 -12.10
C ARG A 16 -10.84 -3.90 -11.27
N HIS A 17 -10.00 -3.11 -10.60
CA HIS A 17 -8.92 -3.63 -9.79
C HIS A 17 -9.43 -4.38 -8.56
N ARG A 18 -10.42 -3.83 -7.85
CA ARG A 18 -11.08 -4.49 -6.72
C ARG A 18 -11.70 -5.83 -7.12
N ASP A 19 -12.31 -5.91 -8.29
CA ASP A 19 -13.01 -7.13 -8.72
C ASP A 19 -12.03 -8.20 -9.25
N GLN A 20 -10.93 -7.79 -9.89
CA GLN A 20 -9.91 -8.71 -10.43
C GLN A 20 -8.88 -9.14 -9.38
N GLN A 21 -8.50 -8.23 -8.49
CA GLN A 21 -7.49 -8.41 -7.43
C GLN A 21 -7.99 -7.72 -6.15
N PRO A 22 -8.88 -8.37 -5.39
CA PRO A 22 -9.49 -7.76 -4.21
C PRO A 22 -8.47 -7.25 -3.20
N TYR A 23 -8.63 -5.98 -2.81
CA TYR A 23 -7.87 -5.40 -1.71
C TYR A 23 -8.30 -6.03 -0.39
N THR A 24 -7.32 -6.52 0.37
CA THR A 24 -7.57 -7.22 1.64
C THR A 24 -6.35 -7.16 2.55
N LEU A 25 -6.58 -7.31 3.86
CA LEU A 25 -5.53 -7.56 4.86
C LEU A 25 -5.25 -9.07 5.05
N THR A 26 -5.94 -9.93 4.30
CA THR A 26 -5.80 -11.39 4.39
C THR A 26 -4.76 -11.89 3.40
N LEU A 27 -3.69 -12.51 3.88
CA LEU A 27 -2.69 -13.18 3.06
C LEU A 27 -2.84 -14.70 3.13
N GLU A 28 -2.44 -15.37 2.05
CA GLU A 28 -2.32 -16.83 2.01
C GLU A 28 -0.92 -17.27 2.47
N TYR A 29 -0.88 -18.14 3.48
CA TYR A 29 0.35 -18.80 3.95
C TYR A 29 0.25 -20.31 3.72
N ALA A 30 1.38 -21.01 3.81
CA ALA A 30 1.42 -22.48 3.71
C ALA A 30 0.48 -23.20 4.72
N ARG A 31 0.13 -22.55 5.83
CA ARG A 31 -0.80 -23.07 6.87
C ARG A 31 -2.20 -22.44 6.78
N GLY A 32 -2.58 -21.97 5.61
CA GLY A 32 -3.89 -21.35 5.32
C GLY A 32 -3.89 -19.83 5.41
N LEU A 33 -5.10 -19.26 5.27
CA LEU A 33 -5.31 -17.81 5.28
C LEU A 33 -5.01 -17.20 6.65
N ARG A 34 -4.50 -15.97 6.64
CA ARG A 34 -4.24 -15.16 7.84
C ARG A 34 -4.65 -13.72 7.57
N THR A 35 -5.52 -13.18 8.43
CA THR A 35 -5.99 -11.79 8.33
C THR A 35 -5.23 -10.92 9.32
N TYR A 36 -4.49 -9.94 8.79
CA TYR A 36 -3.80 -8.94 9.59
C TYR A 36 -4.78 -7.90 10.14
N ARG A 37 -4.50 -7.42 11.35
CA ARG A 37 -5.05 -6.17 11.88
C ARG A 37 -4.20 -4.99 11.37
N PHE A 38 -4.77 -3.79 11.37
CA PHE A 38 -4.15 -2.66 10.69
C PHE A 38 -2.92 -2.14 11.45
N PHE A 39 -3.11 -1.76 12.72
CA PHE A 39 -2.04 -1.29 13.61
C PHE A 39 -1.67 -2.34 14.66
N GLU A 40 -2.64 -3.12 15.12
CA GLU A 40 -2.43 -4.15 16.13
C GLU A 40 -1.95 -5.48 15.53
N THR A 41 -1.26 -6.29 16.34
CA THR A 41 -0.89 -7.66 15.96
C THR A 41 -2.08 -8.59 16.14
N ALA A 42 -2.39 -9.40 15.12
CA ALA A 42 -3.45 -10.40 15.19
C ALA A 42 -2.87 -11.79 15.54
N GLY A 43 -3.22 -12.32 16.70
CA GLY A 43 -2.84 -13.69 17.11
C GLY A 43 -1.32 -13.90 17.15
N ASP A 44 -0.85 -14.95 16.48
CA ASP A 44 0.56 -15.34 16.39
C ASP A 44 1.30 -14.74 15.19
N LEU A 45 0.69 -13.78 14.48
CA LEU A 45 1.34 -13.12 13.35
C LEU A 45 2.54 -12.28 13.80
N PRO A 46 3.59 -12.15 12.96
CA PRO A 46 4.82 -11.45 13.32
C PRO A 46 4.64 -9.94 13.53
N GLY A 47 3.47 -9.38 13.19
CA GLY A 47 3.15 -7.97 13.36
C GLY A 47 1.78 -7.60 12.76
N SER A 48 1.56 -6.30 12.60
CA SER A 48 0.40 -5.71 11.92
C SER A 48 0.67 -5.39 10.46
N PHE A 49 -0.38 -5.08 9.69
CA PHE A 49 -0.26 -4.59 8.33
C PHE A 49 0.66 -3.36 8.24
N TRP A 50 0.45 -2.38 9.13
CA TRP A 50 1.24 -1.15 9.16
C TRP A 50 2.70 -1.40 9.55
N ALA A 51 2.95 -2.31 10.49
CA ALA A 51 4.29 -2.58 10.98
C ALA A 51 5.18 -3.37 10.01
N TYR A 52 4.60 -4.17 9.10
CA TYR A 52 5.33 -5.10 8.21
C TYR A 52 6.47 -4.44 7.41
N ARG A 53 6.30 -3.19 6.98
CA ARG A 53 7.34 -2.38 6.30
C ARG A 53 7.37 -0.93 6.79
N ARG A 54 7.25 -0.75 8.11
CA ARG A 54 7.36 0.58 8.72
C ARG A 54 8.81 1.06 8.70
N LEU A 55 9.03 2.23 8.11
CA LEU A 55 10.33 2.91 8.03
C LEU A 55 10.56 3.83 9.24
N LEU A 56 9.49 4.45 9.75
CA LEU A 56 9.54 5.41 10.84
C LEU A 56 8.38 5.15 11.80
N CYS A 57 8.71 4.95 13.09
CA CYS A 57 7.77 4.85 14.21
C CYS A 57 7.88 6.14 15.03
N ALA A 58 6.87 7.01 14.99
CA ALA A 58 6.93 8.34 15.59
C ALA A 58 7.18 8.30 17.11
N ASP A 59 6.66 7.27 17.79
CA ASP A 59 6.84 7.05 19.23
C ASP A 59 8.30 6.77 19.64
N GLN A 60 9.20 6.54 18.68
CA GLN A 60 10.65 6.41 18.93
C GLN A 60 11.41 7.72 18.84
N PHE A 61 10.73 8.84 18.59
CA PHE A 61 11.31 10.17 18.45
C PHE A 61 10.76 11.13 19.50
N ALA A 62 11.50 12.20 19.79
CA ALA A 62 10.99 13.26 20.66
C ALA A 62 9.78 13.96 20.01
N GLU A 63 8.90 14.49 20.86
CA GLU A 63 7.72 15.23 20.39
C GLU A 63 8.11 16.36 19.41
N GLY A 64 7.46 16.40 18.25
CA GLY A 64 7.71 17.40 17.21
C GLY A 64 8.91 17.14 16.30
N GLN A 65 9.74 16.12 16.57
CA GLN A 65 10.89 15.78 15.72
C GLN A 65 10.48 15.20 14.37
N VAL A 66 9.36 14.48 14.33
CA VAL A 66 8.79 13.84 13.14
C VAL A 66 7.29 14.09 13.10
N LEU A 67 6.71 14.12 11.89
CA LEU A 67 5.28 14.44 11.70
C LEU A 67 4.34 13.27 11.98
N GLY A 68 4.86 12.04 12.04
CA GLY A 68 4.08 10.82 12.20
C GLY A 68 4.79 9.61 11.57
N ASP A 69 4.16 8.45 11.71
CA ASP A 69 4.66 7.19 11.16
C ASP A 69 4.81 7.23 9.63
N VAL A 70 5.76 6.45 9.12
CA VAL A 70 5.99 6.27 7.69
C VAL A 70 6.18 4.79 7.40
N ALA A 71 5.41 4.25 6.45
CA ALA A 71 5.54 2.87 5.99
C ALA A 71 5.67 2.82 4.45
N LEU A 72 6.48 1.88 3.97
CA LEU A 72 6.61 1.60 2.53
C LEU A 72 5.80 0.36 2.20
N ILE A 73 4.63 0.53 1.58
CA ILE A 73 3.67 -0.54 1.38
C ILE A 73 4.03 -1.41 0.18
N ASN A 74 4.32 -2.68 0.43
CA ASN A 74 4.30 -3.76 -0.55
C ASN A 74 3.42 -4.87 0.01
N TRP A 75 2.29 -5.09 -0.64
CA TRP A 75 1.24 -6.00 -0.21
C TRP A 75 0.61 -6.67 -1.42
N GLN A 76 -0.06 -7.80 -1.24
CA GLN A 76 -0.68 -8.50 -2.37
C GLN A 76 -1.68 -7.62 -3.14
N GLY A 77 -2.28 -6.61 -2.48
CA GLY A 77 -3.23 -5.70 -3.13
C GLY A 77 -2.59 -4.71 -4.11
N ASN A 78 -1.28 -4.47 -4.04
CA ASN A 78 -0.55 -3.63 -5.02
C ASN A 78 0.54 -4.39 -5.78
N ASP A 79 0.54 -5.72 -5.67
CA ASP A 79 1.40 -6.59 -6.47
C ASP A 79 0.84 -6.70 -7.89
N TYR A 80 1.33 -5.86 -8.79
CA TYR A 80 0.89 -5.81 -10.19
C TYR A 80 1.35 -7.06 -10.97
N THR A 81 0.41 -7.68 -11.71
CA THR A 81 0.63 -8.91 -12.48
C THR A 81 0.22 -8.79 -13.95
N GLY A 82 -0.09 -7.58 -14.43
CA GLY A 82 -0.65 -7.34 -15.76
C GLY A 82 0.36 -7.40 -16.93
N GLY A 83 1.66 -7.50 -16.65
CA GLY A 83 2.69 -7.60 -17.68
C GLY A 83 4.11 -7.55 -17.15
N THR A 84 5.09 -7.63 -18.05
CA THR A 84 6.52 -7.60 -17.73
C THR A 84 7.16 -6.27 -18.13
N LEU A 85 8.26 -5.91 -17.45
CA LEU A 85 9.11 -4.77 -17.82
C LEU A 85 10.35 -5.20 -18.61
N ILE A 86 10.57 -6.50 -18.77
CA ILE A 86 11.78 -7.07 -19.35
C ILE A 86 11.52 -7.43 -20.82
N ASP A 87 12.47 -7.13 -21.70
CA ASP A 87 12.43 -7.43 -23.14
C ASP A 87 11.24 -6.83 -23.90
N VAL A 88 10.61 -5.80 -23.34
CA VAL A 88 9.50 -5.06 -23.96
C VAL A 88 9.93 -3.65 -24.37
N PRO A 89 9.31 -3.07 -25.43
CA PRO A 89 9.62 -1.71 -25.86
C PRO A 89 9.41 -0.67 -24.74
N PRO A 90 10.14 0.47 -24.74
CA PRO A 90 9.98 1.50 -23.71
C PRO A 90 8.54 2.03 -23.55
N ALA A 91 7.79 2.09 -24.64
CA ALA A 91 6.38 2.49 -24.60
C ALA A 91 5.51 1.51 -23.79
N GLU A 92 5.78 0.21 -23.93
CA GLU A 92 5.09 -0.83 -23.17
C GLU A 92 5.53 -0.79 -21.69
N GLN A 93 6.82 -0.63 -21.41
CA GLN A 93 7.30 -0.45 -20.02
C GLN A 93 6.58 0.70 -19.32
N ALA A 94 6.43 1.84 -19.99
CA ALA A 94 5.73 3.00 -19.45
C ALA A 94 4.25 2.70 -19.17
N GLN A 95 3.58 1.94 -20.06
CA GLN A 95 2.20 1.51 -19.85
C GLN A 95 2.06 0.57 -18.64
N GLN A 96 2.97 -0.39 -18.50
CA GLN A 96 2.97 -1.33 -17.37
C GLN A 96 3.22 -0.60 -16.04
N ILE A 97 4.15 0.35 -16.01
CA ILE A 97 4.41 1.18 -14.81
C ILE A 97 3.19 2.04 -14.47
N ALA A 98 2.54 2.66 -15.47
CA ALA A 98 1.34 3.46 -15.24
C ALA A 98 0.19 2.61 -14.67
N ALA A 99 -0.03 1.42 -15.22
CA ALA A 99 -1.05 0.49 -14.73
C ALA A 99 -0.75 -0.01 -13.30
N ALA A 100 0.51 -0.29 -12.97
CA ALA A 100 0.93 -0.68 -11.63
C ALA A 100 0.72 0.45 -10.59
N LYS A 101 0.98 1.71 -10.98
CA LYS A 101 0.69 2.88 -10.14
C LYS A 101 -0.81 3.07 -9.92
N ASP A 102 -1.63 2.88 -10.96
CA ASP A 102 -3.08 2.95 -10.85
C ASP A 102 -3.67 1.86 -9.92
N LEU A 103 -3.13 0.63 -9.99
CA LEU A 103 -3.47 -0.43 -9.02
C LEU A 103 -3.10 -0.03 -7.58
N SER A 104 -1.92 0.56 -7.41
CA SER A 104 -1.43 1.03 -6.10
C SER A 104 -2.26 2.19 -5.54
N LEU A 105 -2.72 3.12 -6.40
CA LEU A 105 -3.68 4.17 -5.99
C LEU A 105 -5.00 3.57 -5.54
N GLY A 106 -5.49 2.53 -6.22
CA GLY A 106 -6.70 1.83 -5.79
C GLY A 106 -6.55 1.19 -4.41
N LEU A 107 -5.38 0.59 -4.11
CA LEU A 107 -5.10 0.10 -2.76
C LEU A 107 -5.13 1.25 -1.73
N LEU A 108 -4.50 2.38 -2.01
CA LEU A 108 -4.53 3.55 -1.12
C LEU A 108 -5.97 4.03 -0.86
N TYR A 109 -6.77 4.18 -1.92
CA TYR A 109 -8.16 4.59 -1.79
C TYR A 109 -8.97 3.62 -0.92
N TRP A 110 -8.77 2.31 -1.10
CA TRP A 110 -9.40 1.28 -0.27
C TRP A 110 -8.96 1.39 1.20
N LEU A 111 -7.67 1.62 1.47
CA LEU A 111 -7.16 1.85 2.83
C LEU A 111 -7.78 3.10 3.47
N GLN A 112 -8.05 4.14 2.67
CA GLN A 112 -8.64 5.39 3.17
C GLN A 112 -10.13 5.27 3.44
N THR A 113 -10.85 4.40 2.74
CA THR A 113 -12.34 4.44 2.71
C THR A 113 -13.03 3.16 3.18
N GLU A 114 -12.40 1.99 3.02
CA GLU A 114 -13.12 0.72 3.08
C GLU A 114 -12.48 -0.34 3.99
N VAL A 115 -11.16 -0.30 4.21
CA VAL A 115 -10.46 -1.29 5.05
C VAL A 115 -11.06 -1.34 6.45
N PRO A 116 -11.26 -2.54 7.05
CA PRO A 116 -11.70 -2.65 8.44
C PRO A 116 -10.70 -1.99 9.39
N ARG A 117 -11.21 -1.20 10.34
CA ARG A 117 -10.39 -0.63 11.41
C ARG A 117 -10.31 -1.58 12.60
N ASP A 118 -9.24 -1.45 13.35
CA ASP A 118 -9.01 -2.25 14.57
C ASP A 118 -10.08 -1.96 15.66
N ASP A 119 -10.64 -0.75 15.64
CA ASP A 119 -11.69 -0.24 16.53
C ASP A 119 -13.14 -0.56 16.07
N GLY A 120 -13.30 -1.30 14.95
CA GLY A 120 -14.61 -1.66 14.39
C GLY A 120 -15.18 -0.68 13.37
N GLY A 121 -14.51 0.44 13.08
CA GLY A 121 -14.84 1.34 11.97
C GLY A 121 -14.32 0.87 10.60
N ARG A 122 -14.31 1.78 9.62
CA ARG A 122 -13.77 1.56 8.28
C ARG A 122 -12.99 2.75 7.77
N GLY A 123 -11.92 2.48 7.01
CA GLY A 123 -11.10 3.48 6.35
C GLY A 123 -10.18 4.26 7.29
N TYR A 124 -9.06 4.69 6.75
CA TYR A 124 -8.09 5.59 7.39
C TYR A 124 -7.87 6.84 6.50
N PRO A 125 -8.80 7.81 6.50
CA PRO A 125 -8.69 9.03 5.69
C PRO A 125 -7.44 9.86 6.00
N GLU A 126 -6.81 9.65 7.16
CA GLU A 126 -5.56 10.28 7.58
C GLU A 126 -4.32 9.79 6.81
N LEU A 127 -4.42 8.67 6.07
CA LEU A 127 -3.31 8.17 5.27
C LEU A 127 -3.05 9.08 4.08
N ARG A 128 -1.78 9.33 3.77
CA ARG A 128 -1.37 10.08 2.59
C ARG A 128 -0.05 9.57 2.03
N LEU A 129 0.13 9.73 0.71
CA LEU A 129 1.45 9.58 0.10
C LEU A 129 2.38 10.69 0.61
N ARG A 130 3.68 10.38 0.66
CA ARG A 130 4.73 11.27 1.15
C ARG A 130 5.75 11.56 0.05
N PRO A 131 5.39 12.34 -0.99
CA PRO A 131 6.34 12.73 -2.05
C PRO A 131 7.57 13.45 -1.50
N ASP A 132 7.41 14.18 -0.40
CA ASP A 132 8.47 14.86 0.35
C ASP A 132 9.48 13.90 0.99
N ILE A 133 9.09 12.66 1.29
CA ILE A 133 10.00 11.61 1.78
C ILE A 133 10.50 10.74 0.63
N MET A 134 9.60 10.33 -0.26
CA MET A 134 9.89 9.38 -1.33
C MET A 134 10.81 9.97 -2.41
N GLY A 135 10.85 11.30 -2.54
CA GLY A 135 11.67 11.99 -3.55
C GLY A 135 11.10 11.86 -4.96
N THR A 136 9.81 11.57 -5.09
CA THR A 136 9.06 11.50 -6.35
C THR A 136 7.84 12.41 -6.27
N ALA A 137 7.46 13.05 -7.38
CA ALA A 137 6.36 14.02 -7.40
C ALA A 137 4.99 13.38 -7.07
N ASP A 138 4.81 12.11 -7.39
CA ASP A 138 3.58 11.35 -7.18
C ASP A 138 3.59 10.51 -5.89
N GLY A 139 4.70 10.48 -5.15
CA GLY A 139 4.85 9.72 -3.91
C GLY A 139 4.98 8.20 -4.10
N PHE A 140 5.11 7.71 -5.34
CA PHE A 140 5.42 6.30 -5.62
C PHE A 140 6.93 6.04 -5.58
N SER A 141 7.33 4.77 -5.45
CA SER A 141 8.74 4.41 -5.48
C SER A 141 9.40 4.87 -6.79
N GLN A 142 10.67 5.29 -6.70
CA GLN A 142 11.46 5.73 -7.85
C GLN A 142 11.57 4.65 -8.93
N TYR A 143 11.61 3.38 -8.51
CA TYR A 143 11.59 2.20 -9.36
C TYR A 143 10.65 1.15 -8.79
N PRO A 144 10.05 0.30 -9.64
CA PRO A 144 9.21 -0.81 -9.18
C PRO A 144 10.06 -1.88 -8.48
N TYR A 145 9.49 -2.50 -7.45
CA TYR A 145 10.02 -3.75 -6.90
C TYR A 145 9.56 -4.92 -7.79
N ILE A 146 10.50 -5.58 -8.46
CA ILE A 146 10.21 -6.64 -9.44
C ILE A 146 10.53 -8.01 -8.83
N ARG A 147 9.57 -8.93 -8.91
CA ARG A 147 9.79 -10.36 -8.62
C ARG A 147 9.89 -11.11 -9.95
N GLU A 148 11.09 -11.53 -10.32
CA GLU A 148 11.36 -12.26 -11.55
C GLU A 148 12.13 -13.55 -11.23
N SER A 149 11.75 -14.66 -11.87
CA SER A 149 12.32 -15.99 -11.61
C SER A 149 13.53 -16.34 -12.49
N ARG A 150 13.88 -15.51 -13.48
CA ARG A 150 15.09 -15.66 -14.29
C ARG A 150 16.31 -15.50 -13.37
N ARG A 151 16.98 -16.61 -13.07
CA ARG A 151 18.29 -16.68 -12.42
C ARG A 151 19.34 -17.10 -13.43
#